data_AF-A0A832ZGM5-F1
#
_entry.id   AF-A0A832ZGM5-F1
#
_cell.length_a   1.000
_cell.length_b   1.000
_cell.length_c   1.000
_cell.angle_alpha   90.00
_cell.angle_beta   90.00
_cell.angle_gamma   90.00
#
_symmetry.space_group_name_H-M   'P 1'
#
loop_
_entity.id
_entity.type
_entity.pdbx_description
1 polymer ?
#
loop_
_entity_poly.entity_id
_entity_poly.type
_entity_poly.pdbx_seq_one_letter_code
_entity_poly.pdbx_strand_id
1 'polypeptide(L)'
;MLKKYKKWILVLMLFFSLTSCGSSSSKEAKELLQKILQIIGIPYDVIVNVCQDDNENGFCEKLELQTKVIISPTEGEILWQKIEQSVEGRYFLETYDYTKPILLELQDANRINFNSGKFTLYFSGFKNDKQKEEKELSVLEAMIDAEHLKKEEVTGLRTLESPYAQDKFYEYLFDGLETNLNRLGEREFAPHEAMTINIEKMANQLVENNITKELPIKISECTNKECIDKELNVLSAILAIDENEQITDDEERITIK
;
A
#
# COMPACT_ATOMS: atom_id res chain seq x y z
N MET A 1 -27.05 -54.45 -5.86
CA MET A 1 -27.33 -54.39 -7.31
C MET A 1 -27.60 -52.94 -7.69
N LEU A 2 -26.60 -52.18 -8.15
CA LEU A 2 -26.24 -51.93 -9.56
C LEU A 2 -27.28 -51.10 -10.38
N LYS A 3 -26.94 -49.81 -10.56
CA LYS A 3 -26.88 -49.05 -11.83
C LYS A 3 -28.14 -48.98 -12.72
N LYS A 4 -28.62 -47.76 -13.03
CA LYS A 4 -28.37 -47.07 -14.33
C LYS A 4 -29.16 -45.75 -14.52
N TYR A 5 -28.40 -44.77 -15.00
CA TYR A 5 -28.80 -43.51 -15.64
C TYR A 5 -29.77 -43.70 -16.82
N LYS A 6 -30.61 -42.69 -17.09
CA LYS A 6 -30.90 -42.24 -18.47
C LYS A 6 -31.21 -40.75 -18.54
N LYS A 7 -30.61 -40.14 -19.55
CA LYS A 7 -30.49 -38.72 -19.89
C LYS A 7 -31.49 -38.42 -21.05
N TRP A 8 -31.95 -37.15 -21.11
CA TRP A 8 -32.16 -36.31 -22.32
C TRP A 8 -33.57 -35.93 -22.84
N ILE A 9 -33.84 -34.61 -22.73
CA ILE A 9 -34.18 -33.57 -23.76
C ILE A 9 -35.48 -33.66 -24.59
N LEU A 10 -36.28 -32.57 -24.54
CA LEU A 10 -36.81 -31.76 -25.67
C LEU A 10 -37.55 -30.51 -25.06
N VAL A 11 -37.17 -29.23 -25.24
CA VAL A 11 -37.16 -28.31 -26.42
C VAL A 11 -38.39 -27.36 -26.45
N LEU A 12 -38.10 -26.02 -26.42
CA LEU A 12 -38.82 -24.84 -26.98
C LEU A 12 -40.28 -24.55 -26.53
N MET A 13 -40.83 -23.33 -26.49
CA MET A 13 -40.50 -22.03 -27.10
C MET A 13 -41.20 -20.89 -26.32
N LEU A 14 -40.68 -19.66 -26.48
CA LEU A 14 -41.14 -18.38 -25.94
C LEU A 14 -42.64 -18.07 -26.13
N PHE A 15 -43.23 -17.39 -25.15
CA PHE A 15 -44.04 -16.20 -25.43
C PHE A 15 -43.68 -15.06 -24.46
N PHE A 16 -43.21 -13.97 -25.06
CA PHE A 16 -43.14 -12.65 -24.46
C PHE A 16 -44.55 -12.16 -24.13
N SER A 17 -44.73 -11.64 -22.91
CA SER A 17 -45.62 -10.51 -22.68
C SER A 17 -44.96 -9.58 -21.67
N LEU A 18 -44.38 -8.51 -22.22
CA LEU A 18 -43.94 -7.32 -21.52
C LEU A 18 -45.17 -6.59 -20.96
N THR A 19 -45.15 -6.25 -19.67
CA THR A 19 -45.64 -4.96 -19.21
C THR A 19 -44.66 -4.39 -18.19
N SER A 20 -43.97 -3.36 -18.67
CA SER A 20 -43.04 -2.45 -18.03
C SER A 20 -43.59 -1.77 -16.77
N CYS A 21 -42.74 -1.72 -15.73
CA CYS A 21 -42.49 -0.56 -14.86
C CYS A 21 -41.07 -0.80 -14.27
N GLY A 22 -39.99 -0.33 -14.90
CA GLY A 22 -39.33 0.94 -14.56
C GLY A 22 -38.64 0.82 -13.20
N SER A 23 -37.33 0.59 -13.05
CA SER A 23 -36.21 1.32 -13.65
C SER A 23 -35.01 0.39 -13.93
N SER A 24 -34.40 0.61 -15.08
CA SER A 24 -33.13 0.02 -15.49
C SER A 24 -31.97 0.58 -14.65
N SER A 25 -31.52 -0.16 -13.64
CA SER A 25 -30.11 -0.10 -13.25
C SER A 25 -29.37 -1.03 -14.22
N SER A 26 -28.76 -0.43 -15.23
CA SER A 26 -28.15 -1.14 -16.35
C SER A 26 -26.97 -1.99 -15.89
N LYS A 27 -26.68 -3.03 -16.67
CA LYS A 27 -25.44 -3.82 -16.53
C LYS A 27 -24.17 -2.95 -16.53
N GLU A 28 -24.24 -1.68 -16.96
CA GLU A 28 -23.15 -0.70 -16.91
C GLU A 28 -22.75 -0.31 -15.48
N ALA A 29 -23.63 -0.45 -14.47
CA ALA A 29 -23.24 -0.26 -13.06
C ALA A 29 -22.46 -1.46 -12.48
N LYS A 30 -22.50 -2.63 -13.15
CA LYS A 30 -21.78 -3.85 -12.76
C LYS A 30 -20.42 -4.01 -13.47
N GLU A 31 -20.11 -3.12 -14.42
CA GLU A 31 -18.84 -3.05 -15.16
C GLU A 31 -18.01 -1.82 -14.77
N LEU A 32 -18.16 -1.30 -13.54
CA LEU A 32 -17.20 -0.36 -12.97
C LEU A 32 -15.82 -1.05 -12.89
N LEU A 33 -14.86 -0.54 -13.65
CA LEU A 33 -13.45 -0.93 -13.65
C LEU A 33 -12.88 -0.87 -12.23
N GLN A 34 -12.91 -1.99 -11.49
CA GLN A 34 -12.42 -2.01 -10.11
C GLN A 34 -10.89 -1.97 -10.08
N LYS A 35 -10.33 -0.79 -9.75
CA LYS A 35 -8.95 -0.61 -9.29
C LYS A 35 -9.01 -0.35 -7.79
N ILE A 36 -8.43 -1.26 -7.01
CA ILE A 36 -8.50 -1.22 -5.54
C ILE A 36 -7.10 -0.93 -5.02
N LEU A 37 -6.96 0.11 -4.22
CA LEU A 37 -5.76 0.33 -3.42
C LEU A 37 -5.96 -0.35 -2.08
N GLN A 38 -4.99 -1.15 -1.66
CA GLN A 38 -5.03 -1.86 -0.39
C GLN A 38 -3.90 -1.34 0.50
N ILE A 39 -4.26 -0.64 1.57
CA ILE A 39 -3.30 -0.15 2.54
C ILE A 39 -2.91 -1.29 3.48
N ILE A 40 -1.62 -1.52 3.65
CA ILE A 40 -1.08 -2.59 4.49
C ILE A 40 -0.06 -2.02 5.47
N GLY A 41 -0.30 -2.22 6.76
CA GLY A 41 0.66 -1.91 7.82
C GLY A 41 0.87 -0.43 8.12
N ILE A 42 0.01 0.44 7.60
CA ILE A 42 0.02 1.87 7.89
C ILE A 42 -1.20 2.17 8.78
N PRO A 43 -1.02 2.79 9.97
CA PRO A 43 -2.13 3.15 10.84
C PRO A 43 -3.12 4.08 10.12
N TYR A 44 -4.43 3.84 10.31
CA TYR A 44 -5.44 4.62 9.57
C TYR A 44 -5.53 6.08 10.00
N ASP A 45 -5.21 6.35 11.26
CA ASP A 45 -5.29 7.68 11.88
C ASP A 45 -4.20 8.65 11.39
N VAL A 46 -3.13 8.13 10.79
CA VAL A 46 -2.06 8.96 10.21
C VAL A 46 -2.29 9.26 8.72
N ILE A 47 -3.31 8.66 8.09
CA ILE A 47 -3.56 8.83 6.65
C ILE A 47 -4.33 10.13 6.42
N VAL A 48 -3.71 11.05 5.66
CA VAL A 48 -4.31 12.34 5.32
C VAL A 48 -5.03 12.27 3.98
N ASN A 49 -4.40 11.68 2.97
CA ASN A 49 -4.91 11.71 1.61
C ASN A 49 -4.30 10.59 0.75
N VAL A 50 -5.01 10.24 -0.33
CA VAL A 50 -4.50 9.41 -1.42
C VAL A 50 -4.88 10.07 -2.73
N CYS A 51 -3.90 10.37 -3.58
CA CYS A 51 -4.12 11.06 -4.84
C CYS A 51 -3.28 10.46 -5.99
N GLN A 52 -3.58 10.91 -7.21
CA GLN A 52 -2.71 10.68 -8.36
C GLN A 52 -1.83 11.91 -8.57
N ASP A 53 -0.53 11.68 -8.72
CA ASP A 53 0.44 12.75 -8.99
C ASP A 53 0.31 13.15 -10.46
N ASP A 54 -0.43 14.21 -10.75
CA ASP A 54 -0.71 14.64 -12.12
C ASP A 54 0.40 15.51 -12.68
N ASN A 55 1.17 16.16 -11.81
CA ASN A 55 2.21 17.11 -12.17
C ASN A 55 3.64 16.61 -11.85
N GLU A 56 3.75 15.39 -11.31
CA GLU A 56 4.99 14.69 -10.92
C GLU A 56 5.82 15.49 -9.90
N ASN A 57 5.16 16.25 -9.02
CA ASN A 57 5.83 17.07 -8.01
C ASN A 57 5.95 16.39 -6.64
N GLY A 58 5.33 15.22 -6.45
CA GLY A 58 5.37 14.45 -5.20
C GLY A 58 4.48 14.96 -4.07
N PHE A 59 3.51 15.84 -4.34
CA PHE A 59 2.56 16.39 -3.36
C PHE A 59 1.13 16.34 -3.90
N CYS A 60 0.15 16.00 -3.07
CA CYS A 60 -1.25 16.07 -3.51
C CYS A 60 -1.74 17.53 -3.55
N GLU A 61 -1.70 18.15 -4.72
CA GLU A 61 -2.20 19.50 -4.89
C GLU A 61 -3.74 19.57 -4.82
N LYS A 62 -4.27 20.78 -4.60
CA LYS A 62 -5.73 21.03 -4.52
C LYS A 62 -6.51 20.66 -5.78
N LEU A 63 -5.83 20.57 -6.91
CA LEU A 63 -6.42 20.32 -8.23
C LEU A 63 -6.23 18.86 -8.71
N GLU A 64 -5.32 18.12 -8.10
CA GLU A 64 -5.13 16.70 -8.37
C GLU A 64 -6.29 15.92 -7.77
N LEU A 65 -6.71 14.84 -8.41
CA LEU A 65 -7.91 14.07 -8.02
C LEU A 65 -7.86 13.71 -6.53
N GLN A 66 -8.57 14.50 -5.73
CA GLN A 66 -8.57 14.38 -4.28
C GLN A 66 -9.64 13.36 -3.90
N THR A 67 -9.24 12.18 -3.43
CA THR A 67 -10.10 11.47 -2.49
C THR A 67 -9.98 12.21 -1.17
N LYS A 68 -10.81 13.24 -0.97
CA LYS A 68 -10.75 14.07 0.23
C LYS A 68 -11.18 13.24 1.45
N VAL A 69 -10.22 12.61 2.12
CA VAL A 69 -10.47 11.91 3.38
C VAL A 69 -10.44 12.96 4.50
N ILE A 70 -11.61 13.47 4.89
CA ILE A 70 -11.73 14.24 6.15
C ILE A 70 -12.08 13.25 7.24
N ILE A 71 -11.10 12.84 8.05
CA ILE A 71 -11.35 12.09 9.29
C ILE A 71 -11.45 13.12 10.42
N SER A 72 -12.66 13.57 10.71
CA SER A 72 -12.99 14.16 12.02
C SER A 72 -13.88 13.17 12.77
N PRO A 73 -13.58 12.79 14.03
CA PRO A 73 -14.38 11.83 14.81
C PRO A 73 -15.79 12.31 15.15
N THR A 74 -16.20 13.50 14.73
CA THR A 74 -17.52 14.05 15.02
C THR A 74 -18.05 14.81 13.81
N GLU A 75 -18.71 14.08 12.90
CA GLU A 75 -19.80 14.50 12.00
C GLU A 75 -20.04 13.45 10.88
N GLY A 76 -20.00 12.17 11.25
CA GLY A 76 -19.98 11.04 10.33
C GLY A 76 -21.34 10.37 10.08
N GLU A 77 -22.27 11.02 9.38
CA GLU A 77 -23.48 10.28 8.91
C GLU A 77 -23.83 10.47 7.42
N ILE A 78 -23.33 11.50 6.72
CA ILE A 78 -23.79 11.79 5.35
C ILE A 78 -22.83 11.27 4.25
N LEU A 79 -21.57 10.98 4.58
CA LEU A 79 -20.56 10.51 3.60
C LEU A 79 -20.36 8.98 3.55
N TRP A 80 -20.96 8.24 4.47
CA TRP A 80 -20.79 6.78 4.57
C TRP A 80 -21.53 6.00 3.47
N GLN A 81 -22.61 6.54 2.91
CA GLN A 81 -23.47 5.77 1.98
C GLN A 81 -22.81 5.40 0.62
N LYS A 82 -21.62 5.91 0.30
CA LYS A 82 -20.83 5.45 -0.86
C LYS A 82 -19.57 4.65 -0.50
N ILE A 83 -19.15 4.66 0.77
CA ILE A 83 -17.91 4.02 1.27
C ILE A 83 -18.22 2.74 2.07
N GLU A 84 -19.46 2.55 2.53
CA GLU A 84 -19.89 1.49 3.45
C GLU A 84 -19.80 0.02 2.96
N GLN A 85 -19.17 -0.28 1.82
CA GLN A 85 -19.06 -1.67 1.33
C GLN A 85 -17.69 -2.11 0.81
N SER A 86 -16.60 -1.43 1.13
CA SER A 86 -15.26 -2.02 0.99
C SER A 86 -14.68 -2.31 2.37
N VAL A 87 -14.26 -3.56 2.57
CA VAL A 87 -13.54 -4.07 3.76
C VAL A 87 -12.45 -3.07 4.20
N GLU A 88 -12.24 -2.91 5.52
CA GLU A 88 -11.19 -2.06 6.11
C GLU A 88 -9.89 -2.09 5.29
N GLY A 89 -9.32 -0.91 4.99
CA GLY A 89 -8.05 -0.80 4.26
C GLY A 89 -8.12 -0.80 2.74
N ARG A 90 -9.32 -0.72 2.15
CA ARG A 90 -9.50 -0.64 0.69
C ARG A 90 -9.99 0.74 0.24
N TYR A 91 -9.34 1.31 -0.78
CA TYR A 91 -9.70 2.59 -1.39
C TYR A 91 -10.02 2.40 -2.87
N PHE A 92 -11.00 3.16 -3.36
CA PHE A 92 -11.47 3.12 -4.75
C PHE A 92 -11.18 4.44 -5.46
N LEU A 93 -10.62 4.36 -6.67
CA LEU A 93 -10.39 5.51 -7.54
C LEU A 93 -11.42 5.49 -8.68
N GLU A 94 -12.43 6.36 -8.61
CA GLU A 94 -13.55 6.42 -9.56
C GLU A 94 -13.13 6.90 -10.96
N THR A 95 -12.15 7.79 -11.02
CA THR A 95 -11.50 8.26 -12.25
C THR A 95 -10.00 8.04 -12.09
N TYR A 96 -9.47 7.01 -12.74
CA TYR A 96 -8.08 6.60 -12.59
C TYR A 96 -7.33 6.66 -13.91
N ASP A 97 -6.16 7.31 -13.91
CA ASP A 97 -5.20 7.25 -15.02
C ASP A 97 -4.08 6.25 -14.71
N TYR A 98 -3.98 5.17 -15.50
CA TYR A 98 -3.01 4.10 -15.28
C TYR A 98 -1.56 4.47 -15.52
N THR A 99 -1.30 5.57 -16.21
CA THR A 99 0.07 6.04 -16.42
C THR A 99 0.57 6.91 -15.28
N LYS A 100 -0.29 7.31 -14.35
CA LYS A 100 0.07 8.27 -13.30
C LYS A 100 0.44 7.60 -11.98
N PRO A 101 1.44 8.14 -11.27
CA PRO A 101 1.81 7.69 -9.94
C PRO A 101 0.68 7.88 -8.93
N ILE A 102 0.82 7.20 -7.79
CA ILE A 102 -0.08 7.31 -6.65
C ILE A 102 0.73 7.83 -5.48
N LEU A 103 0.21 8.83 -4.79
CA LEU A 103 0.78 9.38 -3.56
C LEU A 103 -0.11 9.02 -2.38
N LEU A 104 0.53 8.61 -1.29
CA LEU A 104 -0.11 8.44 0.01
C LEU A 104 0.46 9.49 0.96
N GLU A 105 -0.34 10.50 1.28
CA GLU A 105 0.05 11.55 2.23
C GLU A 105 -0.29 11.13 3.65
N LEU A 106 0.70 11.27 4.52
CA LEU A 106 0.66 10.83 5.89
C LEU A 106 1.04 11.99 6.83
N GLN A 107 0.46 11.99 8.02
CA GLN A 107 0.82 12.92 9.08
C GLN A 107 0.77 12.24 10.45
N ASP A 108 1.93 12.00 11.05
CA ASP A 108 2.07 11.57 12.45
C ASP A 108 2.88 12.58 13.25
N ALA A 109 2.21 13.65 13.68
CA ALA A 109 2.82 14.69 14.52
C ALA A 109 3.09 14.23 15.97
N ASN A 110 2.64 13.04 16.37
CA ASN A 110 2.92 12.51 17.71
C ASN A 110 4.27 11.78 17.76
N ARG A 111 4.71 11.20 16.64
CA ARG A 111 5.94 10.43 16.53
C ARG A 111 7.04 11.14 15.74
N ILE A 112 6.67 11.98 14.78
CA ILE A 112 7.62 12.66 13.90
C ILE A 112 7.62 14.17 14.19
N ASN A 113 8.77 14.68 14.64
CA ASN A 113 9.00 16.10 14.84
C ASN A 113 9.42 16.80 13.54
N PHE A 114 9.99 16.05 12.59
CA PHE A 114 10.39 16.53 11.27
C PHE A 114 9.16 16.91 10.41
N ASN A 115 9.25 18.02 9.68
CA ASN A 115 8.20 18.49 8.77
C ASN A 115 6.76 18.51 9.36
N SER A 116 6.61 18.82 10.65
CA SER A 116 5.32 18.77 11.38
C SER A 116 4.61 17.41 11.30
N GLY A 117 5.40 16.35 11.22
CA GLY A 117 4.98 14.96 11.08
C GLY A 117 4.50 14.57 9.70
N LYS A 118 4.62 15.44 8.69
CA LYS A 118 4.10 15.20 7.34
C LYS A 118 5.12 14.52 6.44
N PHE A 119 4.67 13.54 5.68
CA PHE A 119 5.48 12.83 4.70
C PHE A 119 4.60 12.14 3.67
N THR A 120 5.19 11.76 2.54
CA THR A 120 4.47 11.18 1.41
C THR A 120 5.19 9.91 0.94
N LEU A 121 4.45 8.83 0.76
CA LEU A 121 4.94 7.64 0.07
C LEU A 121 4.51 7.70 -1.39
N TYR A 122 5.48 7.48 -2.27
CA TYR A 122 5.29 7.44 -3.72
C TYR A 122 5.13 6.00 -4.20
N PHE A 123 4.21 5.78 -5.12
CA PHE A 123 3.93 4.50 -5.73
C PHE A 123 3.77 4.62 -7.23
N SER A 124 4.22 3.60 -7.95
CA SER A 124 3.97 3.46 -9.38
C SER A 124 2.46 3.36 -9.66
N GLY A 125 2.03 3.76 -10.86
CA GLY A 125 0.66 3.51 -11.30
C GLY A 125 0.35 2.01 -11.44
N PHE A 126 -0.90 1.71 -11.79
CA PHE A 126 -1.34 0.36 -12.14
C PHE A 126 -0.79 -0.03 -13.52
N LYS A 127 -0.52 -1.32 -13.74
CA LYS A 127 0.23 -1.76 -14.93
C LYS A 127 -0.53 -1.59 -16.25
N ASN A 128 -1.86 -1.58 -16.22
CA ASN A 128 -2.69 -1.38 -17.40
C ASN A 128 -4.12 -0.96 -17.03
N ASP A 129 -4.89 -0.63 -18.06
CA ASP A 129 -6.31 -0.24 -18.02
C ASP A 129 -7.28 -1.41 -17.81
N LYS A 130 -6.81 -2.66 -17.74
CA LYS A 130 -7.71 -3.81 -17.64
C LYS A 130 -8.38 -3.88 -16.28
N GLN A 131 -9.65 -4.26 -16.32
CA GLN A 131 -10.53 -4.39 -15.16
C GLN A 131 -10.00 -5.45 -14.19
N LYS A 132 -9.84 -5.04 -12.93
CA LYS A 132 -9.35 -5.82 -11.76
C LYS A 132 -7.85 -5.85 -11.61
N GLU A 133 -7.34 -4.86 -10.88
CA GLU A 133 -6.00 -4.89 -10.31
C GLU A 133 -6.11 -4.36 -8.88
N GLU A 134 -5.53 -5.08 -7.94
CA GLU A 134 -5.33 -4.63 -6.57
C GLU A 134 -3.89 -4.15 -6.46
N LYS A 135 -3.67 -2.96 -5.90
CA LYS A 135 -2.34 -2.41 -5.65
C LYS A 135 -2.14 -2.23 -4.15
N GLU A 136 -1.09 -2.84 -3.63
CA GLU A 136 -0.63 -2.66 -2.26
C GLU A 136 -0.09 -1.23 -2.09
N LEU A 137 -0.49 -0.54 -1.03
CA LEU A 137 0.12 0.69 -0.54
C LEU A 137 0.71 0.38 0.83
N SER A 138 2.03 0.19 0.86
CA SER A 138 2.79 -0.14 2.06
C SER A 138 4.21 0.39 1.92
N VAL A 139 4.97 0.47 3.01
CA VAL A 139 6.38 0.85 2.94
C VAL A 139 7.18 -0.16 2.08
N LEU A 140 6.82 -1.45 2.12
CA LEU A 140 7.48 -2.48 1.30
C LEU A 140 7.22 -2.29 -0.20
N GLU A 141 5.97 -2.00 -0.62
CA GLU A 141 5.70 -1.72 -2.04
C GLU A 141 6.35 -0.40 -2.47
N ALA A 142 6.48 0.61 -1.61
CA ALA A 142 7.21 1.83 -1.93
C ALA A 142 8.69 1.55 -2.25
N MET A 143 9.36 0.67 -1.49
CA MET A 143 10.73 0.23 -1.79
C MET A 143 10.85 -0.49 -3.13
N ILE A 144 9.82 -1.24 -3.53
CA ILE A 144 9.78 -1.96 -4.81
C ILE A 144 9.52 -1.01 -5.97
N ASP A 145 8.56 -0.10 -5.81
CA ASP A 145 8.21 0.90 -6.81
C ASP A 145 9.33 1.89 -7.05
N ALA A 146 10.18 2.15 -6.05
CA ALA A 146 11.42 2.90 -6.16
C ALA A 146 12.61 2.06 -6.70
N GLU A 147 12.38 0.82 -7.13
CA GLU A 147 13.37 -0.10 -7.71
C GLU A 147 14.52 -0.52 -6.77
N HIS A 148 14.41 -0.30 -5.46
CA HIS A 148 15.39 -0.75 -4.48
C HIS A 148 15.21 -2.23 -4.06
N LEU A 149 14.02 -2.79 -4.27
CA LEU A 149 13.72 -4.21 -4.07
C LEU A 149 13.00 -4.80 -5.28
N LYS A 150 13.27 -6.08 -5.58
CA LYS A 150 12.51 -6.82 -6.59
C LYS A 150 11.32 -7.54 -5.95
N LYS A 151 10.21 -7.64 -6.69
CA LYS A 151 9.00 -8.35 -6.22
C LYS A 151 9.29 -9.80 -5.82
N GLU A 152 10.20 -10.45 -6.53
CA GLU A 152 10.58 -11.84 -6.28
C GLU A 152 11.39 -11.99 -4.97
N GLU A 153 12.17 -10.97 -4.59
CA GLU A 153 13.02 -11.00 -3.40
C GLU A 153 12.21 -10.93 -2.11
N VAL A 154 11.06 -10.25 -2.14
CA VAL A 154 10.23 -10.02 -0.96
C VAL A 154 9.01 -10.94 -0.85
N THR A 155 8.86 -11.89 -1.79
CA THR A 155 7.67 -12.76 -1.82
C THR A 155 7.49 -13.52 -0.51
N GLY A 156 8.58 -14.02 0.09
CA GLY A 156 8.54 -14.71 1.38
C GLY A 156 8.09 -13.82 2.55
N LEU A 157 8.42 -12.52 2.51
CA LEU A 157 7.99 -11.54 3.52
C LEU A 157 6.50 -11.18 3.36
N ARG A 158 6.01 -11.15 2.11
CA ARG A 158 4.58 -10.93 1.79
C ARG A 158 3.69 -12.11 2.12
N THR A 159 4.25 -13.29 2.30
CA THR A 159 3.49 -14.53 2.54
C THR A 159 3.97 -15.25 3.79
N LEU A 160 4.33 -14.50 4.84
CA LEU A 160 4.63 -15.09 6.15
C LEU A 160 3.42 -15.91 6.62
N GLU A 161 3.66 -17.14 7.07
CA GLU A 161 2.58 -18.10 7.36
C GLU A 161 1.68 -17.66 8.53
N SER A 162 2.16 -16.73 9.35
CA SER A 162 1.44 -16.17 10.49
C SER A 162 0.94 -14.77 10.16
N PRO A 163 -0.38 -14.51 10.15
CA PRO A 163 -0.93 -13.16 9.99
C PRO A 163 -0.39 -12.19 11.05
N TYR A 164 -0.19 -12.66 12.29
CA TYR A 164 0.45 -11.88 13.34
C TYR A 164 1.88 -11.47 12.99
N ALA A 165 2.66 -12.39 12.41
CA ALA A 165 4.03 -12.07 11.99
C ALA A 165 4.04 -11.10 10.80
N GLN A 166 3.09 -11.24 9.88
CA GLN A 166 2.91 -10.33 8.76
C GLN A 166 2.56 -8.92 9.23
N ASP A 167 1.55 -8.77 10.07
CA ASP A 167 1.13 -7.48 10.63
C ASP A 167 2.30 -6.80 11.36
N LYS A 168 2.99 -7.54 12.22
CA LYS A 168 4.16 -7.04 12.96
C LYS A 168 5.32 -6.67 12.05
N PHE A 169 5.59 -7.46 11.01
CA PHE A 169 6.63 -7.14 10.03
C PHE A 169 6.38 -5.77 9.38
N TYR A 170 5.15 -5.52 8.93
CA TYR A 170 4.82 -4.23 8.34
C TYR A 170 4.81 -3.09 9.38
N GLU A 171 4.40 -3.35 10.63
CA GLU A 171 4.53 -2.39 11.74
C GLU A 171 5.99 -1.97 11.95
N TYR A 172 6.94 -2.90 11.96
CA TYR A 172 8.37 -2.58 12.06
C TYR A 172 8.89 -1.77 10.86
N LEU A 173 8.38 -2.03 9.65
CA LEU A 173 8.73 -1.19 8.49
C LEU A 173 8.23 0.24 8.67
N PHE A 174 6.98 0.42 9.09
CA PHE A 174 6.42 1.73 9.32
C PHE A 174 7.16 2.48 10.45
N ASP A 175 7.42 1.81 11.57
CA ASP A 175 8.19 2.36 12.69
C ASP A 175 9.61 2.78 12.29
N GLY A 176 10.28 1.96 11.47
CA GLY A 176 11.60 2.28 10.93
C GLY A 176 11.57 3.54 10.06
N LEU A 177 10.56 3.65 9.19
CA LEU A 177 10.35 4.83 8.35
C LEU A 177 10.23 6.10 9.20
N GLU A 178 9.35 6.11 10.20
CA GLU A 178 9.14 7.28 11.06
C GLU A 178 10.38 7.64 11.89
N THR A 179 11.07 6.63 12.43
CA THR A 179 12.31 6.82 13.19
C THR A 179 13.39 7.48 12.34
N ASN A 180 13.56 7.00 11.11
CA ASN A 180 14.56 7.52 10.18
C ASN A 180 14.23 8.94 9.72
N LEU A 181 12.95 9.30 9.58
CA LEU A 181 12.57 10.67 9.21
C LEU A 181 13.00 11.70 10.25
N ASN A 182 12.89 11.37 11.55
CA ASN A 182 13.42 12.24 12.59
C ASN A 182 14.95 12.38 12.47
N ARG A 183 15.67 11.27 12.27
CA ARG A 183 17.15 11.27 12.14
C ARG A 183 17.63 12.05 10.91
N LEU A 184 16.93 11.92 9.78
CA LEU A 184 17.25 12.65 8.56
C LEU A 184 16.92 14.13 8.69
N GLY A 185 15.82 14.47 9.37
CA GLY A 185 15.49 15.85 9.72
C GLY A 185 16.52 16.51 10.64
N GLU A 186 17.08 15.78 11.60
CA GLU A 186 18.18 16.24 12.46
C GLU A 186 19.48 16.51 11.68
N ARG A 187 19.64 15.87 10.52
CA ARG A 187 20.74 16.08 9.56
C ARG A 187 20.41 17.14 8.50
N GLU A 188 19.29 17.84 8.65
CA GLU A 188 18.85 18.95 7.80
C GLU A 188 18.50 18.57 6.35
N PHE A 189 18.23 17.27 6.07
CA PHE A 189 17.73 16.85 4.76
C PHE A 189 16.35 17.45 4.47
N ALA A 190 16.10 17.81 3.20
CA ALA A 190 14.79 18.27 2.78
C ALA A 190 13.76 17.13 2.84
N PRO A 191 12.45 17.39 3.07
CA PRO A 191 11.45 16.33 3.26
C PRO A 191 11.39 15.27 2.16
N HIS A 192 11.44 15.69 0.89
CA HIS A 192 11.42 14.77 -0.25
C HIS A 192 12.70 13.91 -0.30
N GLU A 193 13.86 14.55 -0.12
CA GLU A 193 15.16 13.89 -0.11
C GLU A 193 15.27 12.88 1.06
N ALA A 194 14.84 13.28 2.25
CA ALA A 194 14.77 12.40 3.41
C ALA A 194 13.90 11.16 3.14
N MET A 195 12.74 11.31 2.48
CA MET A 195 11.91 10.17 2.10
C MET A 195 12.62 9.22 1.13
N THR A 196 13.26 9.76 0.09
CA THR A 196 14.02 8.96 -0.89
C THR A 196 15.14 8.18 -0.21
N ILE A 197 15.98 8.86 0.57
CA ILE A 197 17.10 8.24 1.31
C ILE A 197 16.58 7.15 2.26
N ASN A 198 15.48 7.43 2.97
CA ASN A 198 14.92 6.49 3.93
C ASN A 198 14.45 5.18 3.26
N ILE A 199 13.69 5.29 2.17
CA ILE A 199 13.21 4.14 1.41
C ILE A 199 14.38 3.32 0.85
N GLU A 200 15.39 3.97 0.28
CA GLU A 200 16.60 3.31 -0.20
C GLU A 200 17.34 2.58 0.92
N LYS A 201 17.61 3.27 2.05
CA LYS A 201 18.39 2.72 3.16
C LYS A 201 17.69 1.53 3.79
N MET A 202 16.40 1.63 4.07
CA MET A 202 15.64 0.52 4.62
C MET A 202 15.64 -0.69 3.67
N ALA A 203 15.46 -0.48 2.37
CA ALA A 203 15.54 -1.55 1.37
C ALA A 203 16.90 -2.24 1.35
N ASN A 204 17.98 -1.46 1.32
CA ASN A 204 19.35 -1.97 1.34
C ASN A 204 19.62 -2.76 2.64
N GLN A 205 19.20 -2.23 3.79
CA GLN A 205 19.36 -2.90 5.08
C GLN A 205 18.65 -4.26 5.14
N LEU A 206 17.45 -4.37 4.55
CA LEU A 206 16.75 -5.66 4.44
C LEU A 206 17.55 -6.68 3.61
N VAL A 207 18.18 -6.25 2.53
CA VAL A 207 18.96 -7.12 1.64
C VAL A 207 20.30 -7.49 2.25
N GLU A 208 21.07 -6.52 2.72
CA GLU A 208 22.43 -6.69 3.27
C GLU A 208 22.44 -7.56 4.52
N ASN A 209 21.38 -7.48 5.33
CA ASN A 209 21.21 -8.31 6.52
C ASN A 209 20.46 -9.64 6.24
N ASN A 210 20.29 -10.00 4.96
CA ASN A 210 19.60 -11.22 4.51
C ASN A 210 18.17 -11.39 5.06
N ILE A 211 17.49 -10.30 5.45
CA ILE A 211 16.13 -10.35 6.00
C ILE A 211 15.15 -10.92 4.98
N THR A 212 15.27 -10.50 3.71
CA THR A 212 14.40 -10.99 2.62
C THR A 212 14.43 -12.50 2.44
N LYS A 213 15.52 -13.18 2.86
CA LYS A 213 15.72 -14.62 2.71
C LYS A 213 15.57 -15.39 4.02
N GLU A 214 16.21 -14.93 5.10
CA GLU A 214 16.30 -15.67 6.34
C GLU A 214 15.09 -15.49 7.25
N LEU A 215 14.50 -14.29 7.30
CA LEU A 215 13.40 -14.01 8.22
C LEU A 215 12.18 -14.90 7.95
N PRO A 216 11.71 -15.11 6.69
CA PRO A 216 10.59 -16.02 6.44
C PRO A 216 10.84 -17.45 6.93
N ILE A 217 12.07 -17.94 6.81
CA ILE A 217 12.46 -19.28 7.27
C ILE A 217 12.40 -19.34 8.80
N LYS A 218 13.03 -18.38 9.48
CA LYS A 218 13.04 -18.33 10.96
C LYS A 218 11.63 -18.20 11.54
N ILE A 219 10.77 -17.41 10.90
CA ILE A 219 9.36 -17.27 11.29
C ILE A 219 8.59 -18.58 11.10
N SER A 220 8.84 -19.33 10.02
CA SER A 220 8.18 -20.63 9.79
C SER A 220 8.55 -21.69 10.83
N GLU A 221 9.70 -21.55 11.48
CA GLU A 221 10.15 -22.44 12.56
C GLU A 221 9.55 -22.08 13.93
N CYS A 222 8.89 -20.92 14.04
CA CYS A 222 8.29 -20.47 15.29
C CYS A 222 6.97 -21.18 15.60
N THR A 223 6.82 -21.58 16.88
CA THR A 223 5.61 -22.28 17.37
C THR A 223 4.69 -21.40 18.19
N ASN A 224 5.11 -20.17 18.54
CA ASN A 224 4.36 -19.24 19.36
C ASN A 224 4.73 -17.78 19.03
N LYS A 225 3.96 -16.84 19.60
CA LYS A 225 4.16 -15.39 19.38
C LYS A 225 5.48 -14.87 19.94
N GLU A 226 5.93 -15.38 21.09
CA GLU A 226 7.21 -14.95 21.70
C GLU A 226 8.41 -15.24 20.80
N CYS A 227 8.42 -16.39 20.12
CA CYS A 227 9.41 -16.72 19.10
C CYS A 227 9.33 -15.72 17.93
N ILE A 228 8.12 -15.47 17.40
CA ILE A 228 7.91 -14.51 16.30
C ILE A 228 8.43 -13.12 16.68
N ASP A 229 8.07 -12.63 17.87
CA ASP A 229 8.49 -11.32 18.36
C ASP A 229 10.02 -11.23 18.45
N LYS A 230 10.68 -12.29 18.94
CA LYS A 230 12.13 -12.34 19.00
C LYS A 230 12.77 -12.26 17.61
N GLU A 231 12.26 -13.02 16.64
CA GLU A 231 12.80 -13.02 15.28
C GLU A 231 12.52 -11.71 14.53
N LEU A 232 11.41 -11.02 14.83
CA LEU A 232 11.08 -9.71 14.23
C LEU A 232 11.76 -8.52 14.91
N ASN A 233 12.06 -8.60 16.20
CA ASN A 233 12.68 -7.50 16.96
C ASN A 233 14.01 -7.01 16.35
N VAL A 234 14.72 -7.88 15.62
CA VAL A 234 15.97 -7.51 14.92
C VAL A 234 15.76 -6.38 13.91
N LEU A 235 14.55 -6.25 13.35
CA LEU A 235 14.21 -5.23 12.36
C LEU A 235 14.33 -3.82 12.93
N SER A 236 13.99 -3.62 14.21
CA SER A 236 14.09 -2.31 14.86
C SER A 236 15.51 -1.72 14.83
N ALA A 237 16.54 -2.58 14.92
CA ALA A 237 17.93 -2.18 14.85
C ALA A 237 18.43 -2.10 13.40
N ILE A 238 18.02 -3.06 12.56
CA ILE A 238 18.48 -3.18 11.17
C ILE A 238 17.96 -2.05 10.30
N LEU A 239 16.69 -1.66 10.45
CA LEU A 239 16.03 -0.65 9.63
C LEU A 239 16.41 0.78 10.00
N ALA A 240 17.13 0.99 11.09
CA ALA A 240 17.42 2.31 11.61
C ALA A 240 18.71 2.84 10.98
N ILE A 241 18.68 4.06 10.43
CA ILE A 241 19.86 4.73 9.87
C ILE A 241 20.82 5.12 11.00
N ASP A 242 22.02 4.53 11.06
CA ASP A 242 22.98 4.80 12.14
C ASP A 242 23.38 6.28 12.15
N GLU A 243 23.39 6.90 13.34
CA GLU A 243 23.82 8.29 13.58
C GLU A 243 25.16 8.64 12.92
N ASN A 244 26.07 7.67 12.82
CA ASN A 244 27.41 7.84 12.26
C ASN A 244 27.55 7.37 10.80
N GLU A 245 26.48 6.84 10.22
CA GLU A 245 26.47 6.44 8.81
C GLU A 245 26.62 7.68 7.92
N GLN A 246 27.68 7.69 7.09
CA GLN A 246 27.81 8.70 6.04
C GLN A 246 26.73 8.48 5.00
N ILE A 247 25.84 9.46 4.88
CA ILE A 247 24.86 9.54 3.80
C ILE A 247 25.49 10.47 2.78
N THR A 248 25.97 9.90 1.68
CA THR A 248 26.44 10.70 0.55
C THR A 248 25.24 11.12 -0.26
N ASP A 249 25.06 12.42 -0.44
CA ASP A 249 24.16 12.94 -1.45
C ASP A 249 24.70 12.53 -2.82
N ASP A 250 23.98 11.65 -3.50
CA ASP A 250 24.18 11.32 -4.91
C ASP A 250 23.74 12.53 -5.79
N GLU A 251 24.18 13.76 -5.46
CA GLU A 251 24.08 14.93 -6.37
C GLU A 251 24.83 14.67 -7.69
N GLU A 252 25.68 13.63 -7.77
CA GLU A 252 26.44 13.27 -8.97
C GLU A 252 25.66 12.47 -10.04
N ARG A 253 24.39 12.08 -9.82
CA ARG A 253 23.59 11.37 -10.86
C ARG A 253 22.73 12.26 -11.77
N ILE A 254 22.60 13.56 -11.50
CA ILE A 254 21.77 14.46 -12.32
C ILE A 254 22.56 15.17 -13.44
N THR A 255 23.89 15.12 -13.44
CA THR A 255 24.72 15.55 -14.57
C THR A 255 25.24 14.36 -15.35
N ILE A 256 24.36 13.65 -16.08
CA ILE A 256 24.56 13.08 -17.44
C ILE A 256 23.26 12.36 -17.82
N LYS A 257 22.35 13.08 -18.49
CA LYS A 257 21.74 12.71 -19.78
C LYS A 257 20.91 13.84 -20.35
#